data_AF-A0A497ZKK2-F1
#
_entry.id   AF-A0A497ZKK2-F1
#
_cell.length_a   1.000
_cell.length_b   1.000
_cell.length_c   1.000
_cell.angle_alpha   90.00
_cell.angle_beta   90.00
_cell.angle_gamma   90.00
#
_symmetry.space_group_name_H-M   'P 1'
#
loop_
_entity.id
_entity.type
_entity.pdbx_description
1 polymer ?
#
loop_
_entity_poly.entity_id
_entity_poly.type
_entity_poly.pdbx_seq_one_letter_code
_entity_poly.pdbx_strand_id
1 'polypeptide(L)'
;MRLNDKLTTKQTAKVAVVCFLGIVMATSPESGFAGLCDRVIALENYNTTGFSPKGAMCEPYVGLVNVQGISCRWEFPFRDAEANRTFNDLWTEVTRCKDGTQKQHGSSVNHPDSYVQKEFITSDRLYRVAQKDKGQINRTLVFLSLELRN
;
A
#
# COMPACT_ATOMS: atom_id res chain seq x y z
N MET A 1 -26.06 -86.03 27.11
CA MET A 1 -26.99 -85.73 28.23
C MET A 1 -27.05 -84.23 28.38
N ARG A 2 -28.26 -83.67 28.52
CA ARG A 2 -28.64 -82.25 28.71
C ARG A 2 -27.69 -81.48 29.67
N LEU A 3 -27.49 -80.16 29.66
CA LEU A 3 -28.47 -79.07 29.70
C LEU A 3 -27.76 -77.70 29.53
N ASN A 4 -28.56 -76.69 29.19
CA ASN A 4 -28.27 -75.25 29.13
C ASN A 4 -27.62 -74.68 30.41
N ASP A 5 -26.93 -73.53 30.33
CA ASP A 5 -27.54 -72.22 30.62
C ASP A 5 -26.56 -71.03 30.54
N LYS A 6 -27.14 -69.90 30.15
CA LYS A 6 -26.53 -68.58 29.96
C LYS A 6 -26.01 -67.97 31.27
N LEU A 7 -24.90 -67.24 31.22
CA LEU A 7 -24.74 -66.02 32.03
C LEU A 7 -23.82 -65.01 31.33
N THR A 8 -24.45 -63.94 30.86
CA THR A 8 -23.87 -62.65 30.49
C THR A 8 -23.09 -62.01 31.63
N THR A 9 -21.89 -61.49 31.38
CA THR A 9 -21.41 -60.24 32.01
C THR A 9 -20.42 -59.56 31.07
N LYS A 10 -20.74 -58.31 30.73
CA LYS A 10 -19.94 -57.40 29.90
C LYS A 10 -18.68 -57.02 30.67
N GLN A 11 -17.50 -57.11 30.03
CA GLN A 11 -16.31 -56.43 30.51
C GLN A 11 -15.74 -55.56 29.39
N THR A 12 -15.57 -54.29 29.75
CA THR A 12 -15.32 -53.12 28.93
C THR A 12 -13.93 -53.15 28.30
N ALA A 13 -13.87 -53.32 26.98
CA ALA A 13 -12.68 -53.02 26.22
C ALA A 13 -12.50 -51.50 26.17
N LYS A 14 -11.42 -51.00 26.79
CA LYS A 14 -10.94 -49.63 26.61
C LYS A 14 -10.54 -49.47 25.15
N VAL A 15 -11.39 -48.84 24.35
CA VAL A 15 -11.06 -48.44 22.98
C VAL A 15 -10.04 -47.31 23.09
N ALA A 16 -8.78 -47.61 22.77
CA ALA A 16 -7.78 -46.60 22.53
C ALA A 16 -8.18 -45.84 21.26
N VAL A 17 -8.75 -44.65 21.44
CA VAL A 17 -8.97 -43.72 20.34
C VAL A 17 -7.60 -43.18 19.94
N VAL A 18 -7.02 -43.77 18.90
CA VAL A 18 -5.87 -43.20 18.20
C VAL A 18 -6.39 -41.94 17.49
N CYS A 19 -6.22 -40.80 18.16
CA CYS A 19 -6.51 -39.50 17.60
C CYS A 19 -5.40 -39.21 16.57
N PHE A 20 -5.65 -39.55 15.30
CA PHE A 20 -4.87 -38.99 14.21
C PHE A 20 -5.12 -37.48 14.22
N LEU A 21 -4.17 -36.74 14.79
CA LEU A 21 -4.08 -35.29 14.70
C LEU A 21 -3.86 -34.95 13.22
N GLY A 22 -4.95 -34.84 12.47
CA GLY A 22 -4.94 -34.22 11.16
C GLY A 22 -4.60 -32.75 11.37
N ILE A 23 -3.35 -32.38 11.08
CA ILE A 23 -2.97 -30.98 10.94
C ILE A 23 -3.69 -30.47 9.69
N VAL A 24 -4.91 -29.96 9.87
CA VAL A 24 -5.52 -29.07 8.88
C VAL A 24 -4.64 -27.84 8.89
N MET A 25 -3.78 -27.70 7.88
CA MET A 25 -3.13 -26.42 7.60
C MET A 25 -4.25 -25.44 7.30
N ALA A 26 -4.65 -24.67 8.31
CA ALA A 26 -5.47 -23.49 8.14
C ALA A 26 -4.63 -22.51 7.32
N THR A 27 -4.79 -22.54 6.00
CA THR A 27 -4.35 -21.46 5.15
C THR A 27 -5.22 -20.27 5.51
N SER A 28 -4.74 -19.40 6.39
CA SER A 28 -5.28 -18.06 6.50
C SER A 28 -5.32 -17.47 5.09
N PRO A 29 -6.41 -16.82 4.66
CA PRO A 29 -6.36 -16.06 3.43
C PRO A 29 -5.19 -15.10 3.59
N GLU A 30 -4.19 -15.23 2.73
CA GLU A 30 -3.24 -14.16 2.54
C GLU A 30 -4.11 -12.94 2.25
N SER A 31 -4.09 -11.95 3.13
CA SER A 31 -4.59 -10.63 2.81
C SER A 31 -3.82 -10.20 1.58
N GLY A 32 -4.41 -10.48 0.41
CA GLY A 32 -3.82 -10.20 -0.88
C GLY A 32 -3.44 -8.73 -0.93
N PHE A 33 -2.52 -8.42 -1.83
CA PHE A 33 -1.88 -7.14 -2.13
C PHE A 33 -2.74 -5.85 -2.11
N ALA A 34 -4.04 -5.91 -1.81
CA ALA A 34 -4.93 -4.78 -1.53
C ALA A 34 -4.27 -3.72 -0.63
N GLY A 35 -3.63 -4.10 0.49
CA GLY A 35 -2.95 -3.14 1.39
C GLY A 35 -1.69 -2.49 0.83
N LEU A 36 -1.17 -2.95 -0.31
CA LEU A 36 0.10 -2.48 -0.88
C LEU A 36 -0.09 -1.41 -1.95
N CYS A 37 -1.32 -1.11 -2.37
CA CYS A 37 -1.62 -0.10 -3.40
C CYS A 37 -2.66 0.94 -2.94
N ASP A 38 -3.05 0.93 -1.66
CA ASP A 38 -4.14 1.74 -1.12
C ASP A 38 -3.97 3.24 -1.38
N ARG A 39 -2.75 3.78 -1.29
CA ARG A 39 -2.52 5.23 -1.45
C ARG A 39 -2.63 5.63 -2.91
N VAL A 40 -2.14 4.77 -3.81
CA VAL A 40 -2.28 4.97 -5.25
C VAL A 40 -3.75 4.82 -5.69
N ILE A 41 -4.46 3.80 -5.20
CA ILE A 41 -5.89 3.60 -5.50
C ILE A 41 -6.73 4.78 -4.97
N ALA A 42 -6.47 5.26 -3.76
CA ALA A 42 -7.16 6.41 -3.21
C ALA A 42 -6.90 7.69 -4.02
N LEU A 43 -5.66 7.94 -4.44
CA LEU A 43 -5.32 9.06 -5.32
C LEU A 43 -6.09 9.01 -6.65
N GLU A 44 -6.15 7.85 -7.29
CA GLU A 44 -6.80 7.67 -8.59
C GLU A 44 -8.32 7.85 -8.53
N ASN A 45 -8.92 7.47 -7.40
CA ASN A 45 -10.36 7.54 -7.20
C ASN A 45 -10.79 8.82 -6.45
N TYR A 46 -9.86 9.75 -6.19
CA TYR A 46 -10.14 10.94 -5.38
C TYR A 46 -11.28 11.79 -5.97
N ASN A 47 -11.30 12.00 -7.29
CA ASN A 47 -12.36 12.77 -7.95
C ASN A 47 -13.75 12.12 -7.85
N THR A 48 -13.82 10.80 -7.65
CA THR A 48 -15.08 10.07 -7.54
C THR A 48 -15.52 9.92 -6.10
N THR A 49 -14.57 9.75 -5.18
CA THR A 49 -14.85 9.35 -3.80
C THR A 49 -14.63 10.46 -2.77
N GLY A 50 -13.78 11.44 -3.09
CA GLY A 50 -13.31 12.45 -2.14
C GLY A 50 -12.42 11.91 -1.01
N PHE A 51 -12.04 10.63 -1.04
CA PHE A 51 -11.23 10.03 0.02
C PHE A 51 -9.73 10.21 -0.23
N SER A 52 -9.06 10.85 0.72
CA SER A 52 -7.61 10.96 0.75
C SER A 52 -6.95 9.70 1.31
N PRO A 53 -5.74 9.34 0.86
CA PRO A 53 -4.89 8.40 1.57
C PRO A 53 -4.73 8.78 3.04
N LYS A 54 -4.56 7.78 3.92
CA LYS A 54 -4.41 8.02 5.37
C LYS A 54 -3.28 9.02 5.65
N GLY A 55 -3.61 10.06 6.43
CA GLY A 55 -2.67 11.11 6.83
C GLY A 55 -2.32 12.12 5.73
N ALA A 56 -2.91 12.01 4.54
CA ALA A 56 -2.69 12.95 3.45
C ALA A 56 -3.78 14.03 3.38
N MET A 57 -3.39 15.21 2.94
CA MET A 57 -4.30 16.25 2.45
C MET A 57 -4.25 16.25 0.93
N CYS A 58 -5.39 16.08 0.25
CA CYS A 58 -5.46 16.02 -1.20
C CYS A 58 -6.22 17.21 -1.78
N GLU A 59 -5.72 17.72 -2.90
CA GLU A 59 -6.31 18.85 -3.60
C GLU A 59 -6.22 18.60 -5.11
N PRO A 60 -7.29 18.90 -5.88
CA PRO A 60 -7.18 18.98 -7.32
C PRO A 60 -6.32 20.18 -7.72
N TYR A 61 -5.57 20.05 -8.81
CA TYR A 61 -4.80 21.14 -9.37
C TYR A 61 -4.86 21.14 -10.89
N VAL A 62 -4.58 22.31 -11.47
CA VAL A 62 -4.37 22.47 -12.91
C VAL A 62 -2.88 22.75 -13.11
N GLY A 63 -2.20 21.81 -13.75
CA GLY A 63 -0.79 21.90 -14.08
C GLY A 63 -0.51 22.80 -15.29
N LEU A 64 0.74 22.77 -15.76
CA LEU A 64 1.12 23.47 -16.98
C LEU A 64 0.34 22.89 -18.17
N VAL A 65 -0.03 23.75 -19.13
CA VAL A 65 -0.78 23.36 -20.34
C VAL A 65 -2.18 22.79 -20.04
N ASN A 66 -2.83 23.28 -18.97
CA ASN A 66 -4.20 22.88 -18.57
C ASN A 66 -4.39 21.39 -18.26
N VAL A 67 -3.31 20.69 -17.90
CA VAL A 67 -3.38 19.29 -17.46
C VAL A 67 -4.03 19.23 -16.08
N GLN A 68 -5.13 18.51 -15.94
CA GLN A 68 -5.79 18.31 -14.65
C GLN A 68 -5.10 17.19 -13.87
N GLY A 69 -4.99 17.37 -12.55
CA GLY A 69 -4.41 16.37 -11.68
C GLY A 69 -4.88 16.46 -10.24
N ILE A 70 -4.52 15.45 -9.45
CA ILE A 70 -4.72 15.40 -8.01
C ILE A 70 -3.36 15.35 -7.34
N SER A 71 -3.18 16.11 -6.26
CA SER A 71 -1.98 16.08 -5.45
C SER A 71 -2.33 15.83 -3.99
N CYS A 72 -1.81 14.75 -3.43
CA CYS A 72 -1.91 14.41 -2.03
C CYS A 72 -0.58 14.69 -1.33
N ARG A 73 -0.63 15.30 -0.15
CA ARG A 73 0.57 15.69 0.61
C ARG A 73 0.52 15.23 2.06
N TRP A 74 1.68 14.85 2.58
CA TRP A 74 1.95 14.58 3.98
C TRP A 74 2.91 15.64 4.53
N GLU A 75 2.70 16.04 5.78
CA GLU A 75 3.56 17.01 6.46
C GLU A 75 4.38 16.34 7.57
N PHE A 76 5.66 16.69 7.63
CA PHE A 76 6.60 16.21 8.63
C PHE A 76 7.36 17.38 9.25
N PRO A 77 7.99 17.18 10.43
CA PRO A 77 9.02 18.09 10.92
C PRO A 77 10.11 18.33 9.86
N PHE A 78 10.76 19.49 9.92
CA PHE A 78 11.81 19.85 8.96
C PHE A 78 12.96 18.83 8.99
N ARG A 79 13.28 18.27 7.83
CA ARG A 79 14.31 17.24 7.59
C ARG A 79 14.10 15.96 8.41
N ASP A 80 12.84 15.59 8.64
CA ASP A 80 12.50 14.34 9.33
C ASP A 80 12.84 13.09 8.51
N ALA A 81 13.36 12.05 9.16
CA ALA A 81 13.69 10.78 8.52
C ALA A 81 12.44 10.01 8.03
N GLU A 82 11.28 10.21 8.67
CA GLU A 82 9.99 9.65 8.27
C GLU A 82 9.52 10.21 6.93
N ALA A 83 9.85 11.47 6.62
CA ALA A 83 9.53 12.05 5.32
C ALA A 83 10.26 11.28 4.20
N ASN A 84 11.55 10.97 4.41
CA ASN A 84 12.32 10.19 3.45
C ASN A 84 11.81 8.74 3.32
N ARG A 85 11.39 8.12 4.43
CA ARG A 85 10.72 6.80 4.38
C ARG A 85 9.44 6.86 3.57
N THR A 86 8.57 7.81 3.89
CA THR A 86 7.30 8.03 3.17
C THR A 86 7.53 8.25 1.67
N PHE A 87 8.51 9.08 1.30
CA PHE A 87 8.89 9.30 -0.10
C PHE A 87 9.27 8.00 -0.81
N ASN A 88 10.13 7.17 -0.19
CA ASN A 88 10.57 5.91 -0.78
C ASN A 88 9.44 4.87 -0.85
N ASP A 89 8.57 4.82 0.17
CA ASP A 89 7.43 3.92 0.20
C ASP A 89 6.41 4.27 -0.88
N LEU A 90 6.10 5.56 -1.06
CA LEU A 90 5.22 6.03 -2.13
C LEU A 90 5.79 5.71 -3.51
N TRP A 91 7.10 5.92 -3.70
CA TRP A 91 7.77 5.56 -4.95
C TRP A 91 7.68 4.07 -5.23
N THR A 92 7.99 3.24 -4.23
CA THR A 92 7.92 1.78 -4.32
C THR A 92 6.50 1.32 -4.64
N GLU A 93 5.50 1.93 -4.02
CA GLU A 93 4.10 1.64 -4.27
C GLU A 93 3.69 1.99 -5.70
N VAL A 94 4.03 3.18 -6.20
CA VAL A 94 3.75 3.58 -7.59
C VAL A 94 4.36 2.58 -8.58
N THR A 95 5.65 2.25 -8.44
CA THR A 95 6.34 1.37 -9.40
C THR A 95 5.92 -0.09 -9.29
N ARG A 96 5.39 -0.51 -8.14
CA ARG A 96 4.85 -1.86 -7.94
C ARG A 96 3.42 -1.98 -8.50
N CYS A 97 2.61 -0.94 -8.34
CA CYS A 97 1.18 -1.01 -8.60
C CYS A 97 0.80 -0.56 -10.02
N LYS A 98 1.74 -0.05 -10.81
CA LYS A 98 1.49 0.50 -12.15
C LYS A 98 2.51 0.00 -13.15
N ASP A 99 2.01 -0.31 -14.35
CA ASP A 99 2.84 -0.68 -15.50
C ASP A 99 3.25 0.58 -16.26
N GLY A 100 4.54 0.87 -16.27
CA GLY A 100 5.06 2.10 -16.84
C GLY A 100 6.57 2.20 -16.76
N THR A 101 7.09 3.41 -16.97
CA THR A 101 8.53 3.68 -16.97
C THR A 101 8.84 4.91 -16.14
N GLN A 102 9.95 4.86 -15.41
CA GLN A 102 10.46 6.04 -14.72
C GLN A 102 10.98 7.05 -15.75
N LYS A 103 10.49 8.28 -15.68
CA LYS A 103 11.01 9.38 -16.48
C LYS A 103 12.40 9.76 -15.98
N GLN A 104 13.35 9.81 -16.90
CA GLN A 104 14.69 10.30 -16.60
C GLN A 104 14.65 11.82 -16.46
N HIS A 105 15.15 12.34 -15.34
CA HIS A 105 15.33 13.77 -15.16
C HIS A 105 16.71 14.19 -15.68
N GLY A 106 16.77 15.34 -16.36
CA GLY A 106 18.04 16.00 -16.67
C GLY A 106 18.75 16.49 -15.41
N SER A 107 19.99 16.96 -15.55
CA SER A 107 20.87 17.38 -14.46
C SER A 107 20.17 18.25 -13.40
N SER A 108 20.35 17.90 -12.13
CA SER A 108 19.87 18.63 -10.95
C SER A 108 20.29 20.10 -10.99
N VAL A 109 19.31 21.01 -11.04
CA VAL A 109 19.54 22.44 -10.77
C VAL A 109 19.58 22.62 -9.25
N ASN A 110 20.70 23.15 -8.73
CA ASN A 110 20.93 23.34 -7.31
C ASN A 110 20.09 24.52 -6.77
N HIS A 111 18.92 24.22 -6.20
CA HIS A 111 18.02 25.21 -5.60
C HIS A 111 18.18 25.21 -4.06
N PRO A 112 18.10 26.37 -3.37
CA PRO A 112 18.28 26.46 -1.91
C PRO A 112 17.25 25.66 -1.09
N ASP A 113 16.04 25.47 -1.63
CA ASP A 113 15.15 24.41 -1.17
C ASP A 113 15.54 23.09 -1.83
N SER A 114 15.97 22.10 -1.05
CA SER A 114 16.18 20.74 -1.53
C SER A 114 14.84 20.14 -1.97
N TYR A 115 14.75 19.79 -3.25
CA TYR A 115 13.64 19.02 -3.79
C TYR A 115 14.17 17.74 -4.42
N VAL A 116 13.57 16.61 -4.03
CA VAL A 116 13.77 15.34 -4.72
C VAL A 116 12.45 15.02 -5.40
N GLN A 117 12.49 14.68 -6.69
CA GLN A 117 11.32 14.32 -7.45
C GLN A 117 11.61 13.09 -8.31
N LYS A 118 10.63 12.19 -8.38
CA LYS A 118 10.61 11.05 -9.29
C LYS A 118 9.28 11.07 -10.04
N GLU A 119 9.33 10.80 -11.33
CA GLU A 119 8.18 10.75 -12.22
C GLU A 119 8.07 9.35 -12.83
N PHE A 120 6.85 8.80 -12.86
CA PHE A 120 6.54 7.50 -13.45
C PHE A 120 5.42 7.66 -14.46
N ILE A 121 5.68 7.24 -15.70
CA ILE A 121 4.81 7.42 -16.85
C ILE A 121 4.16 6.08 -17.20
N THR A 122 2.84 6.06 -17.21
CA THR A 122 2.04 4.98 -17.82
C THR A 122 1.52 5.44 -19.18
N SER A 123 0.70 4.60 -19.82
CA SER A 123 0.05 4.94 -21.10
C SER A 123 -0.82 6.19 -21.02
N ASP A 124 -1.55 6.36 -19.92
CA ASP A 124 -2.63 7.35 -19.75
C ASP A 124 -2.37 8.34 -18.61
N ARG A 125 -1.33 8.12 -17.80
CA ARG A 125 -1.10 8.86 -16.56
C ARG A 125 0.36 9.21 -16.34
N LEU A 126 0.58 10.28 -15.58
CA LEU A 126 1.86 10.63 -15.01
C LEU A 126 1.73 10.69 -13.49
N TYR A 127 2.47 9.83 -12.80
CA TYR A 127 2.61 9.85 -11.36
C TYR A 127 3.87 10.62 -10.98
N ARG A 128 3.78 11.42 -9.92
CA ARG A 128 4.90 12.19 -9.39
C ARG A 128 5.00 11.98 -7.89
N VAL A 129 6.18 11.58 -7.42
CA VAL A 129 6.51 11.56 -6.00
C VAL A 129 7.56 12.63 -5.75
N ALA A 130 7.30 13.55 -4.84
CA ALA A 130 8.22 14.64 -4.54
C ALA A 130 8.38 14.84 -3.03
N GLN A 131 9.60 15.13 -2.59
CA GLN A 131 9.90 15.62 -1.25
C GLN A 131 10.44 17.05 -1.36
N LYS A 132 9.93 17.95 -0.52
CA LYS A 132 10.36 19.35 -0.46
C LYS A 132 10.59 19.76 0.98
N ASP A 133 11.80 20.22 1.28
CA ASP A 133 12.10 20.86 2.56
C ASP A 133 11.78 22.35 2.45
N LYS A 134 10.80 22.85 3.23
CA LYS A 134 10.37 24.25 3.17
C LYS A 134 10.80 24.98 4.44
N GLY A 135 11.99 25.60 4.39
CA GLY A 135 12.61 26.27 5.54
C GLY A 135 11.74 27.40 6.12
N GLN A 136 11.03 28.14 5.27
CA GLN A 136 10.15 29.26 5.68
C GLN A 136 9.01 28.84 6.62
N ILE A 137 8.56 27.58 6.55
CA ILE A 137 7.50 27.04 7.41
C ILE A 137 8.00 25.96 8.37
N ASN A 138 9.32 25.68 8.38
CA ASN A 138 9.95 24.63 9.17
C ASN A 138 9.27 23.25 9.02
N ARG A 139 8.95 22.86 7.78
CA ARG A 139 8.32 21.56 7.45
C ARG A 139 9.03 20.87 6.28
N THR A 140 8.98 19.54 6.29
CA THR A 140 9.22 18.72 5.10
C THR A 140 7.88 18.21 4.59
N LEU A 141 7.65 18.39 3.30
CA LEU A 141 6.42 17.99 2.62
C LEU A 141 6.73 16.86 1.64
N VAL A 142 5.95 15.78 1.71
CA VAL A 142 6.00 14.69 0.74
C VAL A 142 4.72 14.70 -0.07
N PHE A 143 4.82 14.61 -1.39
CA PHE A 143 3.72 14.67 -2.33
C PHE A 143 3.64 13.38 -3.15
N LEU A 144 2.42 12.91 -3.37
CA LEU A 144 2.06 11.96 -4.41
C LEU A 144 1.03 12.64 -5.30
N SER A 145 1.34 12.80 -6.58
CA SER A 145 0.46 13.45 -7.56
C SER A 145 0.20 12.57 -8.77
N LEU A 146 -0.95 12.80 -9.40
CA LEU A 146 -1.41 12.15 -10.60
C LEU A 146 -1.89 13.18 -11.61
N GLU A 147 -1.42 13.09 -12.84
CA GLU A 147 -1.90 13.85 -13.99
C GLU A 147 -2.44 12.88 -15.04
N LEU A 148 -3.59 13.23 -15.64
CA LEU A 148 -4.11 12.52 -16.81
C LEU A 148 -3.33 12.99 -18.04
N ARG A 149 -2.86 12.05 -18.85
CA ARG A 149 -2.21 12.33 -20.13
C ARG A 149 -3.25 12.21 -21.23
N ASN A 150 -3.45 13.29 -21.97
CA ASN A 150 -4.22 13.29 -23.22
C ASN A 150 -3.38 12.73 -24.37
#